data_AF-A0AA88YFP7-F1
#
_entry.id   AF-A0AA88YFP7-F1
#
_cell.length_a   1.000
_cell.length_b   1.000
_cell.length_c   1.000
_cell.angle_alpha   90.00
_cell.angle_beta   90.00
_cell.angle_gamma   90.00
#
_symmetry.space_group_name_H-M   'P 1'
#
loop_
_entity.id
_entity.type
_entity.pdbx_description
1 polymer ?
#
loop_
_entity_poly.entity_id
_entity_poly.type
_entity_poly.pdbx_seq_one_letter_code
_entity_poly.pdbx_strand_id
1 'polypeptide(L)'
;MLNFLIDNIFVVFGGKVFQQIVGIPMGTNCAPLLADIFLYSYEAEFIQSLVSEGKRYLASDFNFTYRYIDDVLPINNPKFADYLSSIYPSELEVKETTETNNSASYLDIMLSYDTDGHMNTSLYDKRDDFNFSITNFPFLSGNIPSSPAYGVFILNAAIATLKPTNASSVFNDNWGKVSEPVNGVGLGSEGQCLGVLHTETGDLAPWWRVDLADVYNIVQIVWIGKQEPDKMYRQSDIEIVVGANIEAMNQRCAYFIGPAKIGFWNVENCPPMTTGQYVQFQKPVVKTANEMVLELCEVVAKVIL
;
A
#
# COMPACT_ATOMS: atom_id res chain seq x y z
N MET A 1 -12.29 7.26 35.72
CA MET A 1 -11.25 6.64 34.87
C MET A 1 -10.89 7.54 33.70
N LEU A 2 -11.87 8.06 32.94
CA LEU A 2 -11.64 8.98 31.82
C LEU A 2 -10.86 10.25 32.18
N ASN A 3 -11.31 10.98 33.21
CA ASN A 3 -10.62 12.20 33.67
C ASN A 3 -9.18 11.92 34.08
N PHE A 4 -8.93 10.80 34.76
CA PHE A 4 -7.56 10.39 35.09
C PHE A 4 -6.70 10.18 33.85
N LEU A 5 -7.23 9.55 32.79
CA LEU A 5 -6.51 9.38 31.54
C LEU A 5 -6.23 10.71 30.84
N ILE A 6 -7.18 11.64 30.83
CA ILE A 6 -7.03 12.95 30.18
C ILE A 6 -6.07 13.85 30.97
N ASP A 7 -6.22 13.91 32.29
CA ASP A 7 -5.42 14.78 33.15
C ASP A 7 -3.96 14.30 33.27
N ASN A 8 -3.66 13.04 32.95
CA ASN A 8 -2.33 12.44 33.07
C ASN A 8 -1.69 12.15 31.71
N ILE A 9 -1.92 13.00 30.72
CA ILE A 9 -1.24 12.94 29.42
C ILE A 9 0.10 13.68 29.51
N PHE A 10 1.19 12.95 29.33
CA PHE A 10 2.54 13.49 29.29
C PHE A 10 3.25 13.13 27.98
N VAL A 11 3.94 14.11 27.39
CA VAL A 11 4.73 13.95 26.16
C VAL A 11 6.19 14.28 26.44
N VAL A 12 7.11 13.48 25.92
CA VAL A 12 8.55 13.73 26.03
C VAL A 12 9.06 14.33 24.73
N PHE A 13 9.64 15.53 24.79
CA PHE A 13 10.24 16.19 23.64
C PHE A 13 11.56 16.86 24.04
N GLY A 14 12.64 16.57 23.32
CA GLY A 14 13.97 17.13 23.60
C GLY A 14 14.49 16.83 25.02
N GLY A 15 14.20 15.64 25.56
CA GLY A 15 14.60 15.25 26.92
C GLY A 15 13.82 15.93 28.05
N LYS A 16 12.77 16.70 27.73
CA LYS A 16 11.88 17.35 28.69
C LYS A 16 10.50 16.70 28.66
N VAL A 17 9.82 16.70 29.81
CA VAL A 17 8.46 16.19 29.97
C VAL A 17 7.49 17.36 29.98
N PHE A 18 6.45 17.28 29.16
CA PHE A 18 5.38 18.26 29.06
C PHE A 18 4.04 17.58 29.37
N GLN A 19 3.19 18.23 30.17
CA GLN A 19 1.83 17.78 30.39
C GLN A 19 0.91 18.46 29.38
N GLN A 20 0.09 17.69 28.68
CA GLN A 20 -0.91 18.24 27.78
C GLN A 20 -2.11 18.69 28.61
N ILE A 21 -2.36 20.00 28.64
CA ILE A 21 -3.47 20.62 29.39
C ILE A 21 -4.68 20.95 28.50
N VAL A 22 -4.53 20.87 27.18
CA VAL A 22 -5.57 21.17 26.19
C VAL A 22 -5.59 20.07 25.13
N GLY A 23 -6.78 19.54 24.86
CA GLY A 23 -7.02 18.53 23.83
C GLY A 23 -6.58 17.12 24.20
N ILE A 24 -6.69 16.21 23.22
CA ILE A 24 -6.32 14.80 23.34
C ILE A 24 -5.05 14.57 22.49
N PRO A 25 -4.05 13.82 22.96
CA PRO A 25 -2.81 13.56 22.25
C PRO A 25 -3.08 12.67 21.04
N MET A 26 -2.71 13.17 19.85
CA MET A 26 -2.71 12.38 18.63
C MET A 26 -1.73 11.21 18.75
N GLY A 27 -2.12 10.04 18.22
CA GLY A 27 -1.26 8.85 18.18
C GLY A 27 -1.33 7.94 19.41
N THR A 28 -2.19 8.24 20.40
CA THR A 28 -2.48 7.27 21.48
C THR A 28 -3.58 6.30 21.04
N ASN A 29 -3.51 5.04 21.49
CA ASN A 29 -4.47 3.99 21.10
C ASN A 29 -5.94 4.34 21.42
N CYS A 30 -6.18 5.16 22.45
CA CYS A 30 -7.52 5.56 22.84
C CYS A 30 -7.99 6.89 22.22
N ALA A 31 -7.09 7.70 21.64
CA ALA A 31 -7.44 9.03 21.15
C ALA A 31 -8.59 9.04 20.13
N PRO A 32 -8.64 8.16 19.11
CA PRO A 32 -9.75 8.15 18.15
C PRO A 32 -11.10 7.94 18.83
N LEU A 33 -11.18 6.96 19.74
CA LEU A 33 -12.41 6.66 20.48
C LEU A 33 -12.84 7.82 21.38
N LEU A 34 -11.88 8.50 22.01
CA LEU A 34 -12.15 9.65 22.85
C LEU A 34 -12.66 10.84 22.04
N ALA A 35 -12.06 11.11 20.87
CA ALA A 35 -12.53 12.15 19.95
C ALA A 35 -13.95 11.86 19.45
N ASP A 36 -14.22 10.61 19.08
CA ASP A 36 -15.56 10.20 18.63
C ASP A 36 -16.62 10.39 19.70
N ILE A 37 -16.38 9.95 20.94
CA ILE A 37 -17.33 10.11 22.04
C ILE A 37 -17.54 11.59 22.38
N PHE A 38 -16.45 12.37 22.37
CA PHE A 38 -16.50 13.79 22.66
C PHE A 38 -17.39 14.53 21.65
N LEU A 39 -17.12 14.39 20.35
CA LEU A 39 -17.89 15.05 19.29
C LEU A 39 -19.32 14.52 19.19
N TYR A 40 -19.52 13.21 19.35
CA TYR A 40 -20.86 12.61 19.38
C TYR A 40 -21.74 13.21 20.47
N SER A 41 -21.18 13.53 21.65
CA SER A 41 -21.98 14.10 22.74
C SER A 41 -22.62 15.44 22.36
N TYR A 42 -21.87 16.31 21.69
CA TYR A 42 -22.33 17.59 21.18
C TYR A 42 -23.37 17.43 20.06
N GLU A 43 -23.08 16.58 19.08
CA GLU A 43 -23.99 16.29 17.95
C GLU A 43 -25.32 15.71 18.44
N ALA A 44 -25.26 14.76 19.38
CA ALA A 44 -26.44 14.11 19.94
C ALA A 44 -27.28 15.08 20.77
N GLU A 45 -26.67 15.93 21.59
CA GLU A 45 -27.38 16.96 22.36
C GLU A 45 -28.07 17.96 21.42
N PHE A 46 -27.38 18.42 20.37
CA PHE A 46 -27.96 19.30 19.36
C PHE A 46 -29.18 18.68 18.67
N ILE A 47 -29.07 17.45 18.16
CA ILE A 47 -30.20 16.77 17.49
C ILE A 47 -31.36 16.53 18.46
N GLN A 48 -31.08 16.14 19.72
CA GLN A 48 -32.11 15.94 20.74
C GLN A 48 -32.85 17.26 21.05
N SER A 49 -32.13 18.38 21.14
CA SER A 49 -32.72 19.70 21.35
C SER A 49 -33.70 20.05 20.23
N LEU A 50 -33.31 19.85 18.96
CA LEU A 50 -34.16 20.11 17.79
C LEU A 50 -35.44 19.28 17.82
N VAL A 51 -35.33 18.00 18.19
CA VAL A 51 -36.49 17.10 18.29
C VAL A 51 -37.41 17.54 19.44
N SER A 52 -36.85 17.94 20.58
CA SER A 52 -37.61 18.41 21.74
C SER A 52 -38.36 19.72 21.47
N GLU A 53 -37.80 20.61 20.66
CA GLU A 53 -38.39 21.86 20.21
C GLU A 53 -39.41 21.67 19.06
N GLY A 54 -39.61 20.44 18.59
CA GLY A 54 -40.53 20.12 17.50
C GLY A 54 -39.98 20.44 16.09
N LYS A 55 -38.71 20.81 15.95
CA LYS A 55 -38.03 21.12 14.68
C LYS A 55 -37.60 19.86 13.92
N ARG A 56 -38.52 18.90 13.75
CA ARG A 56 -38.23 17.58 13.17
C ARG A 56 -37.73 17.63 11.72
N TYR A 57 -38.25 18.58 10.93
CA TYR A 57 -37.80 18.77 9.54
C TYR A 57 -36.34 19.24 9.46
N LEU A 58 -35.94 20.15 10.35
CA LEU A 58 -34.55 20.57 10.45
C LEU A 58 -33.68 19.41 10.92
N ALA A 59 -34.11 18.64 11.92
CA ALA A 59 -33.37 17.46 12.37
C ALA A 59 -33.17 16.43 11.24
N SER A 60 -34.15 16.24 10.35
CA SER A 60 -34.01 15.33 9.20
C SER A 60 -32.98 15.81 8.16
N ASP A 61 -32.72 17.11 8.07
CA ASP A 61 -31.68 17.64 7.17
C ASP A 61 -30.26 17.16 7.58
N PHE A 62 -30.06 16.79 8.86
CA PHE A 62 -28.78 16.27 9.36
C PHE A 62 -28.60 14.76 9.17
N ASN A 63 -29.60 14.02 8.66
CA ASN A 63 -29.52 12.55 8.53
C ASN A 63 -28.37 12.05 7.64
N PHE A 64 -27.93 12.88 6.68
CA PHE A 64 -26.84 12.56 5.75
C PHE A 64 -25.55 13.30 6.09
N THR A 65 -25.40 13.72 7.36
CA THR A 65 -24.14 14.23 7.89
C THR A 65 -23.33 13.07 8.43
N TYR A 66 -22.20 12.79 7.81
CA TYR A 66 -21.27 11.74 8.22
C TYR A 66 -20.04 12.37 8.88
N ARG A 67 -19.49 11.72 9.91
CA ARG A 67 -18.25 12.15 10.55
C ARG A 67 -17.29 10.97 10.65
N TYR A 68 -16.01 11.24 10.40
CA TYR A 68 -14.92 10.33 10.66
C TYR A 68 -13.85 11.07 11.45
N ILE A 69 -13.81 10.82 12.76
CA ILE A 69 -12.89 11.50 13.70
C ILE A 69 -13.01 13.03 13.55
N ASP A 70 -12.05 13.68 12.88
CA ASP A 70 -11.93 15.11 12.65
C ASP A 70 -12.57 15.60 11.35
N ASP A 71 -12.87 14.71 10.40
CA ASP A 71 -13.52 15.05 9.14
C ASP A 71 -15.05 14.96 9.25
N VAL A 72 -15.77 15.95 8.71
CA VAL A 72 -17.24 15.97 8.65
C VAL A 72 -17.72 16.22 7.22
N LEU A 73 -18.73 15.46 6.81
CA LEU A 73 -19.30 15.45 5.48
C LEU A 73 -20.82 15.66 5.54
N PRO A 74 -21.30 16.91 5.52
CA PRO A 74 -22.73 17.25 5.54
C PRO A 74 -23.35 17.17 4.13
N ILE A 75 -23.58 15.96 3.61
CA ILE A 75 -24.13 15.77 2.26
C ILE A 75 -25.56 16.33 2.19
N ASN A 76 -25.84 17.13 1.15
CA ASN A 76 -27.15 17.73 0.89
C ASN A 76 -27.71 18.59 2.05
N ASN A 77 -26.86 19.10 2.95
CA ASN A 77 -27.28 19.98 4.04
C ASN A 77 -26.66 21.39 3.90
N PRO A 78 -27.28 22.30 3.14
CA PRO A 78 -26.74 23.64 2.92
C PRO A 78 -26.76 24.52 4.17
N LYS A 79 -27.49 24.11 5.22
CA LYS A 79 -27.62 24.88 6.47
C LYS A 79 -26.62 24.44 7.54
N PHE A 80 -25.82 23.40 7.30
CA PHE A 80 -24.91 22.86 8.30
C PHE A 80 -23.97 23.93 8.88
N ALA A 81 -23.41 24.78 8.01
CA ALA A 81 -22.52 25.87 8.40
C ALA A 81 -23.14 26.86 9.41
N ASP A 82 -24.45 27.12 9.30
CA ASP A 82 -25.17 28.06 10.18
C ASP A 82 -25.25 27.55 11.63
N TYR A 83 -25.16 26.23 11.83
CA TYR A 83 -25.30 25.58 13.13
C TYR A 83 -23.98 25.12 13.74
N LEU A 84 -22.84 25.33 13.06
CA LEU A 84 -21.53 24.90 13.57
C LEU A 84 -21.24 25.41 14.98
N SER A 85 -21.52 26.69 15.26
CA SER A 85 -21.33 27.31 16.58
C SER A 85 -22.34 26.85 17.64
N SER A 86 -23.43 26.23 17.23
CA SER A 86 -24.43 25.64 18.11
C SER A 86 -24.15 24.17 18.40
N ILE A 87 -23.49 23.47 17.48
CA ILE A 87 -23.10 22.08 17.62
C ILE A 87 -21.78 22.00 18.39
N TYR A 88 -20.73 22.66 17.90
CA TYR A 88 -19.38 22.49 18.41
C TYR A 88 -18.94 23.66 19.31
N PRO A 89 -18.10 23.39 20.32
CA PRO A 89 -17.51 24.43 21.15
C PRO A 89 -16.57 25.33 20.32
N SER A 90 -16.38 26.57 20.76
CA SER A 90 -15.61 27.59 20.02
C SER A 90 -14.12 27.25 19.83
N GLU A 91 -13.60 26.34 20.65
CA GLU A 91 -12.25 25.82 20.58
C GLU A 91 -12.03 24.89 19.36
N LEU A 92 -13.12 24.40 18.75
CA LEU A 92 -13.09 23.59 17.55
C LEU A 92 -13.42 24.43 16.31
N GLU A 93 -12.39 24.74 15.54
CA GLU A 93 -12.52 25.43 14.25
C GLU A 93 -12.76 24.42 13.13
N VAL A 94 -13.95 24.46 12.52
CA VAL A 94 -14.26 23.67 11.32
C VAL A 94 -13.86 24.47 10.08
N LYS A 95 -13.02 23.87 9.23
CA LYS A 95 -12.53 24.48 7.99
C LYS A 95 -13.23 23.90 6.79
N GLU A 96 -13.60 24.75 5.85
CA GLU A 96 -14.17 24.35 4.57
C GLU A 96 -13.07 23.78 3.68
N THR A 97 -13.23 22.52 3.27
CA THR A 97 -12.26 21.78 2.45
C THR A 97 -12.83 21.40 1.07
N THR A 98 -14.02 21.88 0.71
CA THR A 98 -14.57 21.69 -0.63
C THR A 98 -13.66 22.29 -1.70
N GLU A 99 -13.38 21.51 -2.74
CA GLU A 99 -12.55 21.96 -3.87
C GLU A 99 -13.34 22.88 -4.80
N THR A 100 -14.58 22.51 -5.07
CA THR A 100 -15.54 23.33 -5.81
C THR A 100 -16.95 23.17 -5.22
N ASN A 101 -17.92 23.96 -5.70
CA ASN A 101 -19.33 23.81 -5.31
C ASN A 101 -19.91 22.43 -5.64
N ASN A 102 -19.27 21.67 -6.53
CA ASN A 102 -19.75 20.39 -7.02
C ASN A 102 -18.75 19.25 -6.78
N SER A 103 -17.61 19.51 -6.13
CA SER A 103 -16.61 18.48 -5.85
C SER A 103 -15.96 18.64 -4.48
N ALA A 104 -15.77 17.51 -3.81
CA ALA A 104 -15.11 17.46 -2.51
C ALA A 104 -14.40 16.12 -2.35
N SER A 105 -13.18 16.16 -1.82
CA SER A 105 -12.49 14.97 -1.32
C SER A 105 -12.90 14.70 0.13
N TYR A 106 -13.18 13.44 0.44
CA TYR A 106 -13.44 12.95 1.79
C TYR A 106 -12.73 11.61 1.98
N LEU A 107 -11.71 11.59 2.85
CA LEU A 107 -10.79 10.46 3.01
C LEU A 107 -10.18 10.05 1.64
N ASP A 108 -10.39 8.81 1.21
CA ASP A 108 -9.88 8.26 -0.05
C ASP A 108 -10.91 8.36 -1.20
N ILE A 109 -11.94 9.20 -1.07
CA ILE A 109 -13.04 9.31 -2.03
C ILE A 109 -13.14 10.74 -2.56
N MET A 110 -13.14 10.89 -3.89
CA MET A 110 -13.55 12.11 -4.56
C MET A 110 -15.05 12.02 -4.86
N LEU A 111 -15.81 12.97 -4.36
CA LEU A 111 -17.23 13.15 -4.65
C LEU A 111 -17.38 14.24 -5.71
N SER A 112 -18.14 13.99 -6.77
CA SER A 112 -18.44 14.99 -7.79
C SER A 112 -19.91 14.92 -8.22
N TYR A 113 -20.53 16.07 -8.44
CA TYR A 113 -21.88 16.16 -9.00
C TYR A 113 -21.86 16.53 -10.48
N ASP A 114 -22.50 15.70 -11.30
CA ASP A 114 -22.72 15.99 -12.72
C ASP A 114 -23.73 17.13 -12.93
N THR A 115 -23.78 17.68 -14.15
CA THR A 115 -24.75 18.73 -14.53
C THR A 115 -26.21 18.30 -14.38
N ASP A 116 -26.46 17.00 -14.40
CA ASP A 116 -27.80 16.40 -14.23
C ASP A 116 -28.15 16.12 -12.76
N GLY A 117 -27.27 16.49 -11.81
CA GLY A 117 -27.48 16.30 -10.37
C GLY A 117 -27.18 14.89 -9.85
N HIS A 118 -26.57 14.03 -10.66
CA HIS A 118 -26.11 12.71 -10.23
C HIS A 118 -24.76 12.82 -9.51
N MET A 119 -24.64 12.12 -8.38
CA MET A 119 -23.41 12.02 -7.61
C MET A 119 -22.55 10.87 -8.16
N ASN A 120 -21.32 11.21 -8.56
CA ASN A 120 -20.28 10.28 -8.97
C ASN A 120 -19.19 10.21 -7.90
N THR A 121 -18.57 9.05 -7.76
CA THR A 121 -17.47 8.82 -6.83
C THR A 121 -16.28 8.22 -7.55
N SER A 122 -15.07 8.70 -7.27
CA SER A 122 -13.82 8.09 -7.72
C SER A 122 -12.84 7.94 -6.56
N LEU A 123 -11.80 7.12 -6.75
CA LEU A 123 -10.70 7.04 -5.81
C LEU A 123 -9.97 8.40 -5.78
N TYR A 124 -9.70 8.90 -4.59
CA TYR A 124 -8.87 10.08 -4.36
C TYR A 124 -7.65 9.68 -3.56
N ASP A 125 -6.49 10.15 -4.02
CA ASP A 125 -5.24 9.97 -3.30
C ASP A 125 -4.63 11.35 -3.04
N LYS A 126 -4.66 11.77 -1.77
CA LYS A 126 -4.11 13.07 -1.34
C LYS A 126 -2.64 13.25 -1.73
N ARG A 127 -1.94 12.16 -2.01
CA ARG A 127 -0.58 12.19 -2.54
C ARG A 127 -0.53 12.97 -3.87
N ASP A 128 -1.50 12.80 -4.74
CA ASP A 128 -1.52 13.41 -6.07
C ASP A 128 -1.57 14.96 -6.04
N ASP A 129 -1.99 15.55 -4.91
CA ASP A 129 -2.04 17.00 -4.71
C ASP A 129 -0.67 17.63 -4.44
N PHE A 130 0.34 16.83 -4.10
CA PHE A 130 1.68 17.34 -3.82
C PHE A 130 2.46 17.60 -5.11
N ASN A 131 3.01 18.81 -5.23
CA ASN A 131 3.83 19.24 -6.37
C ASN A 131 5.29 18.74 -6.31
N PHE A 132 5.56 17.70 -5.53
CA PHE A 132 6.88 17.11 -5.36
C PHE A 132 6.81 15.59 -5.52
N SER A 133 7.93 14.97 -5.89
CA SER A 133 8.04 13.53 -6.03
C SER A 133 7.79 12.83 -4.70
N ILE A 134 6.78 11.97 -4.66
CA ILE A 134 6.37 11.29 -3.43
C ILE A 134 7.25 10.07 -3.26
N THR A 135 7.97 10.07 -2.15
CA THR A 135 8.85 8.96 -1.79
C THR A 135 8.00 7.88 -1.11
N ASN A 136 7.58 6.88 -1.88
CA ASN A 136 6.74 5.77 -1.37
C ASN A 136 7.46 4.89 -0.35
N PHE A 137 8.79 4.84 -0.41
CA PHE A 137 9.61 4.04 0.50
C PHE A 137 10.71 4.88 1.12
N PRO A 138 10.96 4.74 2.43
CA PRO A 138 12.03 5.47 3.09
C PRO A 138 13.39 5.17 2.46
N PHE A 139 14.23 6.21 2.29
CA PHE A 139 15.62 6.03 1.89
C PHE A 139 16.35 5.16 2.90
N LEU A 140 17.07 4.13 2.44
CA LEU A 140 17.87 3.24 3.31
C LEU A 140 18.98 3.97 4.05
N SER A 141 19.46 5.09 3.50
CA SER A 141 20.43 5.99 4.14
C SER A 141 19.80 6.96 5.15
N GLY A 142 18.47 6.91 5.33
CA GLY A 142 17.75 7.74 6.27
C GLY A 142 18.01 7.34 7.73
N ASN A 143 17.67 8.23 8.66
CA ASN A 143 17.88 8.00 10.09
C ASN A 143 16.78 7.14 10.74
N ILE A 144 16.19 6.23 9.97
CA ILE A 144 15.08 5.39 10.41
C ILE A 144 15.65 4.13 11.10
N PRO A 145 15.14 3.75 12.27
CA PRO A 145 15.62 2.56 12.98
C PRO A 145 15.45 1.28 12.14
N SER A 146 16.53 0.51 11.97
CA SER A 146 16.59 -0.71 11.14
C SER A 146 15.63 -1.82 11.61
N SER A 147 15.35 -1.91 12.91
CA SER A 147 14.73 -3.09 13.52
C SER A 147 13.20 -3.01 13.76
N PRO A 148 12.57 -1.84 14.01
CA PRO A 148 11.11 -1.77 14.03
C PRO A 148 10.49 -1.13 12.79
N ALA A 149 11.12 -0.11 12.19
CA ALA A 149 10.46 0.72 11.20
C ALA A 149 10.54 0.12 9.79
N TYR A 150 11.73 -0.23 9.28
CA TYR A 150 11.84 -0.91 7.99
C TYR A 150 11.19 -2.29 8.03
N GLY A 151 11.28 -2.99 9.17
CA GLY A 151 10.50 -4.19 9.44
C GLY A 151 9.03 -3.95 9.10
N VAL A 152 8.34 -3.01 9.74
CA VAL A 152 6.90 -2.74 9.53
C VAL A 152 6.56 -2.19 8.15
N PHE A 153 7.39 -1.29 7.57
CA PHE A 153 7.17 -0.75 6.22
C PHE A 153 7.39 -1.80 5.11
N ILE A 154 8.24 -2.79 5.35
CA ILE A 154 8.57 -3.88 4.42
C ILE A 154 7.76 -5.17 4.75
N LEU A 155 7.22 -5.30 5.97
CA LEU A 155 6.50 -6.50 6.48
C LEU A 155 5.27 -6.84 5.65
N ASN A 156 4.61 -5.83 5.07
CA ASN A 156 3.48 -6.01 4.16
C ASN A 156 3.87 -5.89 2.68
N ALA A 157 5.10 -5.47 2.36
CA ALA A 157 5.52 -5.06 1.02
C ALA A 157 6.88 -5.68 0.63
N ALA A 158 6.82 -6.73 -0.18
CA ALA A 158 7.85 -7.09 -1.16
C ALA A 158 9.32 -6.92 -0.75
N ILE A 159 9.85 -7.85 0.06
CA ILE A 159 11.26 -7.83 0.50
C ILE A 159 12.26 -7.88 -0.66
N ALA A 160 11.84 -8.39 -1.82
CA ALA A 160 12.65 -8.44 -3.02
C ALA A 160 12.84 -7.08 -3.70
N THR A 161 11.98 -6.09 -3.45
CA THR A 161 12.00 -4.79 -4.15
C THR A 161 13.29 -4.00 -3.88
N LEU A 162 13.89 -3.50 -4.96
CA LEU A 162 15.15 -2.74 -5.01
C LEU A 162 16.37 -3.49 -4.45
N LYS A 163 16.29 -4.82 -4.32
CA LYS A 163 17.39 -5.65 -3.86
C LYS A 163 18.39 -5.94 -4.97
N PRO A 164 19.66 -6.26 -4.62
CA PRO A 164 20.65 -6.66 -5.61
C PRO A 164 20.20 -7.91 -6.37
N THR A 165 20.39 -7.89 -7.68
CA THR A 165 20.00 -8.99 -8.57
C THR A 165 21.13 -9.40 -9.49
N ASN A 166 21.06 -10.64 -9.97
CA ASN A 166 21.96 -11.15 -10.99
C ASN A 166 21.22 -12.15 -11.89
N ALA A 167 21.74 -12.40 -13.08
CA ALA A 167 21.18 -13.37 -14.00
C ALA A 167 22.30 -14.15 -14.70
N SER A 168 21.94 -15.26 -15.33
CA SER A 168 22.82 -16.03 -16.19
C SER A 168 23.35 -15.22 -17.37
N SER A 169 22.48 -14.41 -17.97
CA SER A 169 22.74 -13.59 -19.13
C SER A 169 21.70 -12.48 -19.27
N VAL A 170 22.00 -11.46 -20.07
CA VAL A 170 21.10 -10.34 -20.38
C VAL A 170 21.14 -10.13 -21.89
N PHE A 171 19.97 -10.16 -22.54
CA PHE A 171 19.86 -10.04 -24.00
C PHE A 171 20.33 -8.69 -24.54
N ASN A 172 20.13 -7.60 -23.78
CA ASN A 172 20.59 -6.27 -24.15
C ASN A 172 20.77 -5.40 -22.89
N ASP A 173 21.94 -4.84 -22.66
CA ASP A 173 22.18 -4.01 -21.47
C ASP A 173 21.31 -2.72 -21.42
N ASN A 174 20.81 -2.27 -22.58
CA ASN A 174 19.89 -1.15 -22.68
C ASN A 174 18.41 -1.55 -22.49
N TRP A 175 18.07 -2.84 -22.58
CA TRP A 175 16.71 -3.37 -22.46
C TRP A 175 16.73 -4.81 -21.96
N GLY A 176 16.07 -5.13 -20.83
CA GLY A 176 16.17 -6.49 -20.27
C GLY A 176 16.90 -6.58 -18.94
N LYS A 177 17.12 -5.46 -18.21
CA LYS A 177 18.06 -5.39 -17.09
C LYS A 177 17.67 -6.34 -15.95
N VAL A 178 18.70 -6.82 -15.24
CA VAL A 178 18.51 -7.73 -14.09
C VAL A 178 17.74 -7.11 -12.94
N SER A 179 17.69 -5.78 -12.84
CA SER A 179 16.96 -5.05 -11.79
C SER A 179 15.49 -4.82 -12.10
N GLU A 180 15.03 -5.02 -13.35
CA GLU A 180 13.64 -4.74 -13.72
C GLU A 180 12.63 -5.53 -12.88
N PRO A 181 12.81 -6.84 -12.58
CA PRO A 181 11.83 -7.60 -11.81
C PRO A 181 11.67 -7.16 -10.36
N VAL A 182 12.50 -6.24 -9.87
CA VAL A 182 12.44 -5.75 -8.48
C VAL A 182 12.37 -4.22 -8.44
N ASN A 183 12.04 -3.56 -9.56
CA ASN A 183 12.00 -2.11 -9.62
C ASN A 183 10.74 -1.51 -8.98
N GLY A 184 9.73 -2.33 -8.66
CA GLY A 184 8.47 -1.91 -8.04
C GLY A 184 7.46 -1.26 -9.00
N VAL A 185 7.68 -1.37 -10.31
CA VAL A 185 6.87 -0.72 -11.35
C VAL A 185 5.79 -1.67 -11.88
N GLY A 186 6.05 -2.97 -11.96
CA GLY A 186 5.06 -3.98 -12.37
C GLY A 186 4.43 -3.76 -13.76
N LEU A 187 3.10 -3.61 -13.78
CA LEU A 187 2.28 -3.50 -14.99
C LEU A 187 1.79 -2.07 -15.24
N GLY A 188 1.71 -1.70 -16.52
CA GLY A 188 1.05 -0.49 -16.98
C GLY A 188 -0.48 -0.61 -17.01
N SER A 189 -1.14 0.48 -17.38
CA SER A 189 -2.62 0.58 -17.41
C SER A 189 -3.30 -0.39 -18.37
N GLU A 190 -2.58 -0.92 -19.37
CA GLU A 190 -3.09 -1.91 -20.32
C GLU A 190 -2.63 -3.34 -19.98
N GLY A 191 -2.05 -3.55 -18.80
CA GLY A 191 -1.57 -4.85 -18.33
C GLY A 191 -0.23 -5.30 -18.95
N GLN A 192 0.46 -4.41 -19.66
CA GLN A 192 1.79 -4.65 -20.22
C GLN A 192 2.87 -4.45 -19.17
N CYS A 193 3.96 -5.20 -19.27
CA CYS A 193 5.12 -4.97 -18.40
C CYS A 193 5.83 -3.67 -18.77
N LEU A 194 6.07 -2.81 -17.78
CA LEU A 194 6.79 -1.55 -17.97
C LEU A 194 8.32 -1.72 -17.88
N GLY A 195 8.77 -2.70 -17.11
CA GLY A 195 10.14 -3.20 -17.05
C GLY A 195 10.15 -4.71 -17.20
N VAL A 196 11.17 -5.24 -17.88
CA VAL A 196 11.29 -6.68 -18.14
C VAL A 196 12.76 -7.09 -18.03
N LEU A 197 13.04 -8.15 -17.30
CA LEU A 197 14.26 -8.95 -17.45
C LEU A 197 14.12 -9.82 -18.70
N HIS A 198 15.17 -9.93 -19.50
CA HIS A 198 15.20 -10.88 -20.62
C HIS A 198 16.59 -11.52 -20.72
N THR A 199 16.69 -12.84 -20.50
CA THR A 199 17.94 -13.60 -20.69
C THR A 199 18.28 -13.77 -22.18
N GLU A 200 19.52 -14.11 -22.52
CA GLU A 200 19.92 -14.34 -23.91
C GLU A 200 19.13 -15.48 -24.56
N THR A 201 18.86 -15.37 -25.86
CA THR A 201 18.13 -16.42 -26.62
C THR A 201 18.93 -17.70 -26.83
N GLY A 202 20.25 -17.67 -26.55
CA GLY A 202 21.15 -18.83 -26.64
C GLY A 202 21.48 -19.46 -25.29
N ASP A 203 20.86 -18.98 -24.19
CA ASP A 203 21.14 -19.47 -22.84
C ASP A 203 20.59 -20.89 -22.65
N LEU A 204 21.45 -21.82 -22.26
CA LEU A 204 21.11 -23.24 -22.07
C LEU A 204 20.50 -23.53 -20.69
N ALA A 205 20.67 -22.60 -19.75
CA ALA A 205 20.21 -22.74 -18.36
C ALA A 205 19.90 -21.35 -17.79
N PRO A 206 18.90 -20.64 -18.33
CA PRO A 206 18.61 -19.28 -17.93
C PRO A 206 18.16 -19.25 -16.48
N TRP A 207 18.75 -18.33 -15.71
CA TRP A 207 18.36 -18.09 -14.33
C TRP A 207 18.43 -16.60 -14.00
N TRP A 208 17.62 -16.21 -13.04
CA TRP A 208 17.65 -14.89 -12.40
C TRP A 208 17.52 -15.04 -10.90
N ARG A 209 18.23 -14.19 -10.17
CA ARG A 209 18.33 -14.27 -8.72
C ARG A 209 18.27 -12.89 -8.09
N VAL A 210 17.63 -12.85 -6.92
CA VAL A 210 17.63 -11.71 -6.00
C VAL A 210 18.30 -12.08 -4.68
N ASP A 211 19.10 -11.16 -4.13
CA ASP A 211 19.71 -11.23 -2.80
C ASP A 211 18.87 -10.41 -1.80
N LEU A 212 18.15 -11.08 -0.90
CA LEU A 212 17.28 -10.43 0.08
C LEU A 212 18.07 -9.67 1.18
N ALA A 213 19.40 -9.79 1.20
CA ALA A 213 20.37 -9.23 2.14
C ALA A 213 20.39 -9.85 3.55
N ASP A 214 19.39 -10.66 3.90
CA ASP A 214 19.35 -11.45 5.13
C ASP A 214 18.58 -12.76 4.90
N VAL A 215 18.67 -13.70 5.83
CA VAL A 215 17.94 -14.97 5.78
C VAL A 215 16.52 -14.79 6.31
N TYR A 216 15.53 -15.08 5.47
CA TYR A 216 14.12 -14.97 5.82
C TYR A 216 13.40 -16.30 5.71
N ASN A 217 12.31 -16.48 6.48
CA ASN A 217 11.36 -17.57 6.30
C ASN A 217 10.35 -17.19 5.20
N ILE A 218 10.62 -17.61 3.97
CA ILE A 218 9.87 -17.30 2.76
C ILE A 218 8.63 -18.18 2.67
N VAL A 219 7.45 -17.57 2.61
CA VAL A 219 6.17 -18.29 2.56
C VAL A 219 5.52 -18.29 1.19
N GLN A 220 5.74 -17.24 0.40
CA GLN A 220 5.09 -17.08 -0.89
C GLN A 220 5.94 -16.20 -1.80
N ILE A 221 6.03 -16.59 -3.06
CA ILE A 221 6.60 -15.80 -4.13
C ILE A 221 5.47 -15.39 -5.06
N VAL A 222 5.32 -14.08 -5.27
CA VAL A 222 4.36 -13.51 -6.19
C VAL A 222 5.14 -12.89 -7.35
N TRP A 223 4.77 -13.19 -8.59
CA TRP A 223 5.55 -12.73 -9.73
C TRP A 223 4.72 -12.53 -10.99
N ILE A 224 5.27 -11.74 -11.91
CA ILE A 224 4.67 -11.44 -13.21
C ILE A 224 5.66 -11.85 -14.29
N GLY A 225 5.21 -12.70 -15.20
CA GLY A 225 5.95 -13.06 -16.41
C GLY A 225 5.71 -12.06 -17.53
N LYS A 226 6.61 -11.98 -18.51
CA LYS A 226 6.39 -11.16 -19.70
C LYS A 226 5.28 -11.76 -20.57
N GLN A 227 4.32 -10.93 -20.95
CA GLN A 227 3.11 -11.36 -21.63
C GLN A 227 3.15 -10.99 -23.11
N GLU A 228 3.67 -11.89 -23.94
CA GLU A 228 3.61 -11.79 -25.40
C GLU A 228 2.72 -12.92 -25.95
N PRO A 229 1.60 -12.62 -26.64
CA PRO A 229 0.67 -13.63 -27.14
C PRO A 229 1.34 -14.73 -27.98
N ASP A 230 2.28 -14.36 -28.84
CA ASP A 230 2.97 -15.29 -29.74
C ASP A 230 4.12 -16.06 -29.07
N LYS A 231 4.43 -15.75 -27.79
CA LYS A 231 5.56 -16.34 -27.07
C LYS A 231 5.22 -16.80 -25.66
N MET A 232 3.94 -17.08 -25.38
CA MET A 232 3.49 -17.55 -24.07
C MET A 232 4.17 -18.84 -23.59
N TYR A 233 4.68 -19.67 -24.51
CA TYR A 233 5.48 -20.86 -24.19
C TYR A 233 6.79 -20.52 -23.45
N ARG A 234 7.26 -19.26 -23.48
CA ARG A 234 8.40 -18.82 -22.68
C ARG A 234 8.03 -18.64 -21.21
N GLN A 235 6.75 -18.55 -20.88
CA GLN A 235 6.25 -18.36 -19.53
C GLN A 235 5.81 -19.69 -18.90
N SER A 236 6.52 -20.77 -19.16
CA SER A 236 6.29 -22.12 -18.63
C SER A 236 7.59 -22.75 -18.14
N ASP A 237 7.45 -23.83 -17.38
CA ASP A 237 8.56 -24.64 -16.86
C ASP A 237 9.59 -23.84 -16.06
N ILE A 238 9.09 -23.09 -15.08
CA ILE A 238 9.90 -22.23 -14.22
C ILE A 238 10.01 -22.88 -12.84
N GLU A 239 11.23 -23.20 -12.43
CA GLU A 239 11.54 -23.65 -11.09
C GLU A 239 11.97 -22.47 -10.22
N ILE A 240 11.38 -22.36 -9.03
CA ILE A 240 11.73 -21.35 -8.03
C ILE A 240 12.43 -22.05 -6.88
N VAL A 241 13.70 -21.69 -6.67
CA VAL A 241 14.54 -22.24 -5.61
C VAL A 241 14.99 -21.14 -4.67
N VAL A 242 15.16 -21.52 -3.40
CA VAL A 242 15.59 -20.68 -2.30
C VAL A 242 16.88 -21.27 -1.73
N GLY A 243 17.80 -20.40 -1.33
CA GLY A 243 19.06 -20.81 -0.72
C GLY A 243 19.52 -19.86 0.37
N ALA A 244 20.17 -20.42 1.39
CA ALA A 244 20.80 -19.62 2.46
C ALA A 244 22.06 -18.91 1.98
N ASN A 245 22.73 -19.43 0.94
CA ASN A 245 23.89 -18.81 0.30
C ASN A 245 23.98 -19.25 -1.18
N ILE A 246 24.89 -18.62 -1.93
CA ILE A 246 25.06 -18.86 -3.37
C ILE A 246 25.41 -20.31 -3.74
N GLU A 247 26.09 -21.03 -2.85
CA GLU A 247 26.54 -22.41 -3.06
C GLU A 247 25.44 -23.44 -2.69
N ALA A 248 24.49 -23.05 -1.84
CA ALA A 248 23.43 -23.90 -1.29
C ALA A 248 22.04 -23.50 -1.80
N MET A 249 21.85 -23.45 -3.13
CA MET A 249 20.56 -23.20 -3.79
C MET A 249 19.78 -24.52 -3.97
N ASN A 250 19.36 -25.14 -2.88
CA ASN A 250 18.83 -26.51 -2.88
C ASN A 250 17.39 -26.65 -2.37
N GLN A 251 16.77 -25.58 -1.87
CA GLN A 251 15.40 -25.64 -1.37
C GLN A 251 14.42 -25.22 -2.46
N ARG A 252 13.68 -26.18 -3.03
CA ARG A 252 12.60 -25.86 -3.99
C ARG A 252 11.44 -25.18 -3.28
N CYS A 253 11.14 -23.94 -3.65
CA CYS A 253 9.91 -23.25 -3.24
C CYS A 253 8.74 -23.69 -4.11
N ALA A 254 8.87 -23.63 -5.44
CA ALA A 254 7.77 -23.98 -6.34
C ALA A 254 8.27 -24.45 -7.71
N TYR A 255 7.38 -25.10 -8.45
CA TYR A 255 7.57 -25.41 -9.86
C TYR A 255 6.32 -25.01 -10.64
N PHE A 256 6.47 -24.04 -11.52
CA PHE A 256 5.40 -23.48 -12.32
C PHE A 256 5.41 -24.11 -13.71
N ILE A 257 4.35 -24.85 -14.02
CA ILE A 257 4.19 -25.53 -15.31
C ILE A 257 3.78 -24.53 -16.41
N GLY A 258 3.02 -23.48 -16.06
CA GLY A 258 2.57 -22.44 -17.00
C GLY A 258 1.51 -22.88 -18.03
N PRO A 259 1.27 -22.05 -19.06
CA PRO A 259 1.83 -20.70 -19.22
C PRO A 259 1.19 -19.66 -18.28
N ALA A 260 1.94 -18.64 -17.88
CA ALA A 260 1.40 -17.50 -17.14
C ALA A 260 0.29 -16.77 -17.92
N LYS A 261 -0.77 -16.35 -17.22
CA LYS A 261 -1.92 -15.64 -17.83
C LYS A 261 -1.64 -14.15 -18.01
N ILE A 262 -2.16 -13.58 -19.10
CA ILE A 262 -2.05 -12.15 -19.42
C ILE A 262 -2.79 -11.31 -18.37
N GLY A 263 -2.12 -10.32 -17.79
CA GLY A 263 -2.65 -9.34 -16.83
C GLY A 263 -2.63 -9.81 -15.37
N PHE A 264 -2.11 -11.00 -15.07
CA PHE A 264 -2.25 -11.61 -13.75
C PHE A 264 -0.91 -11.85 -13.06
N TRP A 265 -0.94 -11.69 -11.74
CA TRP A 265 0.11 -12.14 -10.84
C TRP A 265 0.02 -13.66 -10.66
N ASN A 266 1.14 -14.35 -10.80
CA ASN A 266 1.28 -15.73 -10.42
C ASN A 266 1.67 -15.79 -8.94
N VAL A 267 1.03 -16.70 -8.20
CA VAL A 267 1.19 -16.83 -6.75
C VAL A 267 1.67 -18.23 -6.44
N GLU A 268 2.91 -18.33 -5.98
CA GLU A 268 3.58 -19.58 -5.68
C GLU A 268 3.79 -19.71 -4.18
N ASN A 269 3.20 -20.73 -3.57
CA ASN A 269 3.35 -20.98 -2.13
C ASN A 269 4.57 -21.86 -1.90
N CYS A 270 5.50 -21.40 -1.06
CA CYS A 270 6.65 -22.21 -0.67
C CYS A 270 6.24 -23.24 0.39
N PRO A 271 6.91 -24.41 0.48
CA PRO A 271 6.74 -25.34 1.57
C PRO A 271 6.99 -24.68 2.93
N PRO A 272 6.35 -25.17 4.02
CA PRO A 272 6.62 -24.69 5.36
C PRO A 272 8.11 -24.75 5.70
N MET A 273 8.61 -23.74 6.42
CA MET A 273 10.03 -23.61 6.80
C MET A 273 10.98 -23.46 5.61
N THR A 274 10.53 -22.81 4.53
CA THR A 274 11.44 -22.40 3.45
C THR A 274 12.24 -21.19 3.90
N THR A 275 13.55 -21.36 4.14
CA THR A 275 14.39 -20.30 4.69
C THR A 275 15.57 -20.02 3.79
N GLY A 276 15.79 -18.75 3.43
CA GLY A 276 16.95 -18.37 2.65
C GLY A 276 17.12 -16.88 2.47
N GLN A 277 18.31 -16.52 2.01
CA GLN A 277 18.68 -15.16 1.63
C GLN A 277 18.51 -14.94 0.12
N TYR A 278 18.59 -16.01 -0.68
CA TYR A 278 18.54 -15.93 -2.13
C TYR A 278 17.28 -16.59 -2.66
N VAL A 279 16.61 -15.93 -3.60
CA VAL A 279 15.51 -16.51 -4.40
C VAL A 279 15.95 -16.52 -5.84
N GLN A 280 15.85 -17.66 -6.50
CA GLN A 280 16.20 -17.83 -7.91
C GLN A 280 15.07 -18.45 -8.70
N PHE A 281 14.80 -17.84 -9.85
CA PHE A 281 13.99 -18.38 -10.92
C PHE A 281 14.94 -19.04 -11.93
N GLN A 282 14.64 -20.27 -12.34
CA GLN A 282 15.46 -20.99 -13.30
C GLN A 282 14.60 -21.86 -14.20
N LYS A 283 15.06 -22.08 -15.44
CA LYS A 283 14.46 -23.08 -16.33
C LYS A 283 15.28 -24.36 -16.34
N PRO A 284 14.65 -25.52 -16.63
CA PRO A 284 15.37 -26.78 -16.77
C PRO A 284 16.39 -26.69 -17.90
N VAL A 285 17.53 -27.37 -17.72
CA VAL A 285 18.58 -27.45 -18.73
C VAL A 285 18.11 -28.32 -19.89
N VAL A 286 17.99 -27.75 -21.10
CA VAL A 286 17.57 -28.49 -22.30
C VAL A 286 18.55 -28.23 -23.45
N LYS A 287 18.66 -29.22 -24.36
CA LYS A 287 19.67 -29.25 -25.43
C LYS A 287 19.39 -28.30 -26.61
N THR A 288 18.22 -27.66 -26.68
CA THR A 288 17.83 -26.76 -27.78
C THR A 288 17.69 -25.32 -27.27
N ALA A 289 18.67 -24.48 -27.59
CA ALA A 289 18.88 -23.16 -26.98
C ALA A 289 17.80 -22.11 -27.33
N ASN A 290 17.25 -22.13 -28.53
CA ASN A 290 16.54 -20.98 -29.11
C ASN A 290 15.17 -20.61 -28.49
N GLU A 291 14.70 -21.37 -27.50
CA GLU A 291 13.35 -21.21 -26.93
C GLU A 291 13.34 -21.09 -25.40
N MET A 292 14.52 -21.16 -24.77
CA MET A 292 14.70 -21.17 -23.31
C MET A 292 15.07 -19.78 -22.80
N VAL A 293 14.14 -18.82 -22.94
CA VAL A 293 14.31 -17.48 -22.37
C VAL A 293 13.54 -17.38 -21.06
N LEU A 294 14.15 -16.76 -20.04
CA LEU A 294 13.47 -16.33 -18.83
C LEU A 294 13.13 -14.84 -18.95
N GLU A 295 11.84 -14.52 -18.86
CA GLU A 295 11.36 -13.14 -18.92
C GLU A 295 10.43 -12.83 -17.75
N LEU A 296 10.88 -11.94 -16.86
CA LEU A 296 10.19 -11.57 -15.62
C LEU A 296 9.97 -10.06 -15.59
N CYS A 297 8.81 -9.64 -15.10
CA CYS A 297 8.44 -8.23 -15.03
C CYS A 297 8.46 -7.69 -13.60
N GLU A 298 7.98 -8.49 -12.64
CA GLU A 298 7.99 -8.13 -11.23
C GLU A 298 8.04 -9.42 -10.39
N VAL A 299 8.76 -9.37 -9.27
CA VAL A 299 8.95 -10.46 -8.33
C VAL A 299 8.91 -9.91 -6.91
N VAL A 300 8.06 -10.53 -6.10
CA VAL A 300 7.76 -10.15 -4.73
C VAL A 300 7.91 -11.38 -3.86
N ALA A 301 8.82 -11.33 -2.89
CA ALA A 301 8.96 -12.35 -1.86
C ALA A 301 8.20 -11.93 -0.58
N LYS A 302 7.31 -12.80 -0.10
CA LYS A 302 6.63 -12.66 1.19
C LYS A 302 7.25 -13.59 2.21
N VAL A 303 7.44 -13.09 3.43
CA VAL A 303 8.12 -13.81 4.50
C VAL A 303 7.33 -13.72 5.81
N ILE A 304 7.67 -14.60 6.76
CA ILE A 304 7.30 -14.49 8.17
C ILE A 304 8.57 -14.14 8.95
N LEU A 305 8.45 -13.20 9.90
CA LEU A 305 9.51 -12.85 10.84
C LEU A 305 9.29 -13.52 12.20
#